data_AF-A0A7S1C840-F1
#
_entry.id   AF-A0A7S1C840-F1
#
_cell.length_a   1.000
_cell.length_b   1.000
_cell.length_c   1.000
_cell.angle_alpha   90.00
_cell.angle_beta   90.00
_cell.angle_gamma   90.00
#
_symmetry.space_group_name_H-M   'P 1'
#
loop_
_entity.id
_entity.type
_entity.pdbx_description
1 polymer ?
#
loop_
_entity_poly.entity_id
_entity_poly.type
_entity_poly.pdbx_seq_one_letter_code
_entity_poly.pdbx_strand_id
1 'polypeptide(L)'
;PVGGSSTIVPVINRLRQRKWDVVVQAVDWHPNNHISFSCNNPGHAPFTVLDLETGPQVMWPAHCEQHSAGADWHPGLVRSPSDVVVPAGFNCESDSYSAFRDNDNKHANSLLDIIKGQR
;
A
#
# COMPACT_ATOMS: atom_id res chain seq x y z
N PRO A 1 -7.67 -0.67 -12.18
CA PRO A 1 -8.29 -1.70 -11.29
C PRO A 1 -7.74 -3.08 -11.65
N VAL A 2 -7.53 -3.95 -10.66
CA VAL A 2 -7.04 -5.32 -10.88
C VAL A 2 -8.22 -6.23 -11.19
N GLY A 3 -8.17 -6.93 -12.33
CA GLY A 3 -9.25 -7.83 -12.75
C GLY A 3 -9.54 -8.91 -11.70
N GLY A 4 -10.81 -9.05 -11.29
CA GLY A 4 -11.23 -10.04 -10.30
C GLY A 4 -10.89 -9.71 -8.84
N SER A 5 -10.27 -8.57 -8.53
CA SER A 5 -9.85 -8.25 -7.15
C SER A 5 -11.00 -8.20 -6.14
N SER A 6 -12.20 -7.74 -6.51
CA SER A 6 -13.32 -7.72 -5.57
C SER A 6 -13.79 -9.11 -5.13
N THR A 7 -13.44 -10.18 -5.87
CA THR A 7 -13.88 -11.55 -5.55
C THR A 7 -13.20 -12.12 -4.30
N ILE A 8 -12.05 -11.58 -3.88
CA ILE A 8 -11.36 -12.03 -2.66
C ILE A 8 -11.93 -11.38 -1.39
N VAL A 9 -12.69 -10.28 -1.49
CA VAL A 9 -13.22 -9.56 -0.31
C VAL A 9 -14.09 -10.46 0.58
N PRO A 10 -15.04 -11.25 0.06
CA PRO A 10 -15.78 -12.21 0.89
C PRO A 10 -14.90 -13.30 1.52
N VAL A 11 -13.80 -13.69 0.86
CA VAL A 11 -12.84 -14.67 1.40
C VAL A 11 -12.08 -14.07 2.59
N ILE A 12 -11.58 -12.83 2.45
CA ILE A 12 -10.93 -12.08 3.53
C ILE A 12 -11.87 -11.95 4.72
N ASN A 13 -13.13 -11.57 4.49
CA ASN A 13 -14.13 -11.43 5.55
C ASN A 13 -14.40 -12.76 6.28
N ARG A 14 -14.41 -13.90 5.57
CA ARG A 14 -14.52 -15.22 6.21
C ARG A 14 -13.27 -15.57 7.03
N LEU A 15 -12.07 -15.28 6.52
CA LEU A 15 -10.82 -15.53 7.27
C LEU A 15 -10.78 -14.72 8.56
N ARG A 16 -11.31 -13.50 8.54
CA ARG A 16 -11.42 -12.63 9.72
C ARG A 16 -12.31 -13.19 10.84
N GLN A 17 -13.22 -14.11 10.55
CA GLN A 17 -14.07 -14.74 11.58
C GLN A 17 -13.29 -15.70 12.49
N ARG A 18 -12.06 -16.06 12.14
CA ARG A 18 -11.17 -16.84 13.00
C ARG A 18 -10.64 -15.98 14.13
N LYS A 19 -10.13 -16.64 15.18
CA LYS A 19 -9.41 -15.95 16.25
C LYS A 19 -8.02 -15.59 15.77
N TRP A 20 -7.72 -14.30 15.80
CA TRP A 20 -6.42 -13.73 15.51
C TRP A 20 -6.03 -12.83 16.67
N ASP A 21 -4.79 -12.94 17.15
CA ASP A 21 -4.27 -12.07 18.20
C ASP A 21 -4.15 -10.62 17.70
N VAL A 22 -3.79 -10.47 16.42
CA VAL A 22 -3.73 -9.19 15.71
C VAL A 22 -4.20 -9.34 14.28
N VAL A 23 -4.87 -8.31 13.75
CA VAL A 23 -5.07 -8.17 12.30
C VAL A 23 -4.54 -6.83 11.85
N VAL A 24 -3.57 -6.88 10.94
CA VAL A 24 -2.94 -5.69 10.36
C VAL A 24 -3.40 -5.50 8.92
N GLN A 25 -3.77 -4.27 8.56
CA GLN A 25 -4.16 -3.88 7.23
C GLN A 25 -3.12 -2.90 6.68
N ALA A 26 -2.35 -3.34 5.69
CA ALA A 26 -1.47 -2.45 4.95
C ALA A 26 -2.27 -1.65 3.92
N VAL A 27 -1.93 -0.37 3.75
CA VAL A 27 -2.55 0.51 2.76
C VAL A 27 -1.47 1.26 1.99
N ASP A 28 -1.61 1.36 0.67
CA ASP A 28 -0.92 2.41 -0.08
C ASP A 28 -1.48 3.76 0.34
N TRP A 29 -0.60 4.73 0.55
CA TRP A 29 -0.97 6.05 1.04
C TRP A 29 -0.10 7.14 0.42
N HIS A 30 -0.22 7.34 -0.89
CA HIS A 30 0.71 8.15 -1.67
C HIS A 30 0.37 9.64 -1.71
N PRO A 31 1.32 10.55 -1.47
CA PRO A 31 1.09 11.97 -1.76
C PRO A 31 0.88 12.19 -3.27
N ASN A 32 0.21 13.28 -3.65
CA ASN A 32 -0.09 13.55 -5.07
C ASN A 32 1.16 13.69 -5.96
N ASN A 33 2.30 14.06 -5.38
CA ASN A 33 3.59 14.22 -6.04
C ASN A 33 4.49 12.97 -5.91
N HIS A 34 3.92 11.79 -5.61
CA HIS A 34 4.69 10.56 -5.40
C HIS A 34 5.47 10.13 -6.65
N ILE A 35 6.71 9.66 -6.43
CA ILE A 35 7.68 9.30 -7.48
C ILE A 35 7.20 8.18 -8.40
N SER A 36 6.36 7.27 -7.91
CA SER A 36 5.85 6.15 -8.70
C SER A 36 4.78 6.55 -9.73
N PHE A 37 4.26 7.79 -9.68
CA PHE A 37 3.21 8.22 -10.60
C PHE A 37 3.80 8.71 -11.92
N SER A 38 3.34 8.12 -13.03
CA SER A 38 3.68 8.53 -14.40
C SER A 38 3.38 10.01 -14.68
N CYS A 39 2.31 10.57 -14.11
CA CYS A 39 1.98 12.00 -14.27
C CYS A 39 3.02 12.94 -13.66
N ASN A 40 3.82 12.46 -12.70
CA ASN A 40 4.90 13.21 -12.06
C ASN A 40 6.26 13.02 -12.76
N ASN A 41 6.32 12.18 -13.81
CA ASN A 41 7.54 11.82 -14.54
C ASN A 41 7.31 12.01 -16.05
N PRO A 42 7.43 13.25 -16.57
CA PRO A 42 7.16 13.56 -17.97
C PRO A 42 7.94 12.68 -18.94
N GLY A 43 7.26 12.18 -19.98
CA GLY A 43 7.87 11.30 -20.98
C GLY A 43 7.79 9.81 -20.64
N HIS A 44 7.31 9.44 -19.45
CA HIS A 44 7.16 8.04 -19.03
C HIS A 44 5.68 7.66 -18.91
N ALA A 45 5.28 6.62 -19.65
CA ALA A 45 3.91 6.13 -19.63
C ALA A 45 3.65 5.23 -18.41
N PRO A 46 2.39 5.08 -17.98
CA PRO A 46 2.03 3.99 -17.06
C PRO A 46 2.56 2.64 -17.54
N PHE A 47 2.96 1.81 -16.58
CA PHE A 47 3.46 0.45 -16.73
C PHE A 47 4.85 0.32 -17.40
N THR A 48 5.59 1.43 -17.57
CA THR A 48 7.01 1.40 -17.95
C THR A 48 7.90 1.31 -16.71
N VAL A 49 9.15 0.85 -16.88
CA VAL A 49 10.17 0.89 -15.82
C VAL A 49 11.10 2.07 -16.05
N LEU A 50 11.39 2.81 -14.99
CA LEU A 50 12.39 3.86 -14.95
C LEU A 50 13.49 3.48 -13.96
N ASP A 51 14.75 3.57 -14.39
CA ASP A 51 15.89 3.36 -13.50
C ASP A 51 16.16 4.66 -12.73
N LEU A 52 15.83 4.67 -11.44
CA LEU A 52 16.10 5.77 -10.53
C LEU A 52 17.36 5.50 -9.71
N GLU A 53 17.87 6.52 -9.01
CA GLU A 53 18.97 6.34 -8.05
C GLU A 53 18.61 5.37 -6.91
N THR A 54 17.32 5.28 -6.58
CA THR A 54 16.75 4.36 -5.59
C THR A 54 16.54 2.94 -6.13
N GLY A 55 16.76 2.70 -7.42
CA GLY A 55 16.57 1.43 -8.11
C GLY A 55 15.49 1.48 -9.20
N PRO A 56 15.17 0.34 -9.83
CA PRO A 56 14.14 0.28 -10.87
C PRO A 56 12.75 0.53 -10.29
N GLN A 57 12.03 1.49 -10.86
CA GLN A 57 10.68 1.88 -10.47
C GLN A 57 9.69 1.63 -11.60
N VAL A 58 8.62 0.88 -11.32
CA VAL A 58 7.48 0.79 -12.23
C VAL A 58 6.66 2.06 -12.12
N MET A 59 6.37 2.69 -13.26
CA MET A 59 5.51 3.86 -13.32
C MET A 59 4.05 3.43 -13.29
N TRP A 60 3.24 4.02 -12.42
CA TRP A 60 1.82 3.73 -12.29
C TRP A 60 0.97 4.95 -12.68
N PRO A 61 -0.31 4.76 -13.05
CA PRO A 61 -1.28 5.85 -12.95
C PRO A 61 -1.34 6.36 -11.49
N ALA A 62 -1.77 7.59 -11.27
CA ALA A 62 -2.08 8.05 -9.90
C ALA A 62 -3.12 7.11 -9.26
N HIS A 63 -2.84 6.67 -8.03
CA HIS A 63 -3.65 5.70 -7.29
C HIS A 63 -3.42 5.87 -5.79
N CYS A 64 -4.40 5.45 -4.98
CA CYS A 64 -4.30 5.48 -3.51
C CYS A 64 -3.76 6.81 -2.96
N GLU A 65 -4.16 7.93 -3.60
CA GLU A 65 -3.72 9.26 -3.21
C GLU A 65 -4.28 9.61 -1.82
N GLN A 66 -3.46 10.21 -0.97
CA GLN A 66 -3.86 10.57 0.40
C GLN A 66 -5.15 11.40 0.40
N HIS A 67 -6.08 11.02 1.26
CA HIS A 67 -7.38 11.67 1.43
C HIS A 67 -8.30 11.63 0.18
N SER A 68 -8.03 10.72 -0.76
CA SER A 68 -8.89 10.48 -1.92
C SER A 68 -9.76 9.23 -1.74
N ALA A 69 -10.87 9.17 -2.48
CA ALA A 69 -11.71 7.97 -2.55
C ALA A 69 -10.96 6.74 -3.10
N GLY A 70 -9.87 6.94 -3.84
CA GLY A 70 -9.03 5.85 -4.35
C GLY A 70 -8.20 5.17 -3.27
N ALA A 71 -8.00 5.83 -2.13
CA ALA A 71 -7.28 5.29 -0.97
C ALA A 71 -8.22 4.75 0.12
N ASP A 72 -9.53 4.86 -0.07
CA ASP A 72 -10.53 4.31 0.85
C ASP A 72 -10.58 2.77 0.77
N TRP A 73 -11.10 2.17 1.84
CA TRP A 73 -11.35 0.74 1.89
C TRP A 73 -12.41 0.34 0.88
N HIS A 74 -12.26 -0.86 0.30
CA HIS A 74 -13.34 -1.46 -0.47
C HIS A 74 -14.61 -1.55 0.41
N PRO A 75 -15.79 -1.11 -0.05
CA PRO A 75 -16.99 -0.95 0.79
C PRO A 75 -17.50 -2.27 1.40
N GLY A 76 -17.19 -3.40 0.76
CA GLY A 76 -17.51 -4.73 1.27
C GLY A 76 -16.49 -5.31 2.26
N LEU A 77 -15.37 -4.64 2.54
CA LEU A 77 -14.36 -5.14 3.48
C LEU A 77 -14.85 -4.91 4.92
N VAL A 78 -14.97 -6.00 5.69
CA VAL A 78 -15.33 -5.91 7.11
C VAL A 78 -14.09 -5.52 7.91
N ARG A 79 -14.22 -4.46 8.70
CA ARG A 79 -13.16 -3.93 9.56
C ARG A 79 -13.62 -3.87 11.02
N SER A 80 -12.66 -3.96 11.93
CA SER A 80 -12.85 -3.82 13.38
C SER A 80 -12.11 -2.56 13.87
N PRO A 81 -12.61 -1.87 14.91
CA PRO A 81 -11.86 -0.81 15.59
C PRO A 81 -10.50 -1.27 16.16
N SER A 82 -10.32 -2.58 16.37
CA SER A 82 -9.06 -3.18 16.83
C SER A 82 -8.07 -3.47 15.71
N ASP A 83 -8.44 -3.26 14.44
CA ASP A 83 -7.53 -3.47 13.32
C ASP A 83 -6.42 -2.41 13.34
N VAL A 84 -5.18 -2.84 13.17
CA VAL A 84 -4.03 -1.93 13.03
C VAL A 84 -3.86 -1.58 11.56
N VAL A 85 -3.74 -0.30 11.24
CA VAL A 85 -3.47 0.17 9.88
C VAL A 85 -2.00 0.56 9.74
N VAL A 86 -1.34 0.05 8.71
CA VAL A 86 0.05 0.38 8.37
C VAL A 86 0.07 1.04 6.99
N PRO A 87 0.24 2.37 6.90
CA PRO A 87 0.46 3.01 5.62
C PRO A 87 1.85 2.69 5.08
N ALA A 88 1.93 2.52 3.77
CA ALA A 88 3.16 2.39 2.98
C ALA A 88 3.12 3.38 1.81
N GLY A 89 4.29 3.74 1.27
CA GLY A 89 4.38 4.61 0.08
C GLY A 89 4.06 6.09 0.34
N PHE A 90 4.09 6.54 1.59
CA PHE A 90 3.79 7.93 1.95
C PHE A 90 4.97 8.90 1.79
N ASN A 91 6.17 8.40 1.51
CA ASN A 91 7.34 9.22 1.15
C ASN A 91 7.28 9.54 -0.35
N CYS A 92 7.30 10.81 -0.73
CA CYS A 92 7.20 11.19 -2.15
C CYS A 92 8.41 10.74 -2.99
N GLU A 93 9.57 10.46 -2.38
CA GLU A 93 10.83 10.14 -3.08
C GLU A 93 11.11 8.63 -3.20
N SER A 94 10.36 7.78 -2.50
CA SER A 94 10.58 6.33 -2.51
C SER A 94 9.26 5.59 -2.35
N ASP A 95 8.99 4.68 -3.29
CA ASP A 95 7.84 3.81 -3.28
C ASP A 95 8.03 2.65 -2.27
N SER A 96 6.94 1.99 -1.88
CA SER A 96 6.98 0.92 -0.88
C SER A 96 5.90 -0.12 -1.13
N TYR A 97 6.26 -1.13 -1.93
CA TYR A 97 5.37 -2.30 -2.12
C TYR A 97 5.23 -3.13 -0.84
N SER A 98 6.23 -3.08 0.04
CA SER A 98 6.27 -3.85 1.27
C SER A 98 5.78 -3.03 2.46
N ALA A 99 4.82 -3.57 3.19
CA ALA A 99 4.42 -3.01 4.49
C ALA A 99 5.52 -3.09 5.58
N PHE A 100 6.68 -3.67 5.28
CA PHE A 100 7.84 -3.70 6.18
C PHE A 100 8.84 -2.57 5.93
N ARG A 101 9.14 -2.26 4.67
CA ARG A 101 10.17 -1.28 4.27
C ARG A 101 9.87 -0.67 2.89
N ASP A 102 10.44 0.48 2.63
CA ASP A 102 10.50 1.09 1.29
C ASP A 102 11.36 0.29 0.31
N ASN A 103 11.22 0.59 -0.98
CA ASN A 103 11.87 -0.14 -2.07
C ASN A 103 13.40 0.02 -2.05
N ASP A 104 13.93 1.15 -1.56
CA ASP A 104 15.36 1.37 -1.37
C ASP A 104 15.89 0.93 0.01
N ASN A 105 15.03 0.32 0.83
CA ASN A 105 15.32 -0.23 2.16
C ASN A 105 15.86 0.78 3.19
N LYS A 106 15.72 2.09 2.96
CA LYS A 106 16.19 3.12 3.89
C LYS A 106 15.25 3.29 5.08
N HIS A 107 13.95 3.18 4.88
CA HIS A 107 12.94 3.44 5.91
C HIS A 107 12.13 2.17 6.23
N ALA A 108 11.93 1.93 7.52
CA ALA A 108 11.04 0.90 8.00
C ALA A 108 9.62 1.45 8.17
N ASN A 109 8.65 0.65 7.74
CA ASN A 109 7.25 0.80 8.10
C ASN A 109 7.00 0.10 9.44
N SER A 110 5.87 0.37 10.09
CA SER A 110 5.60 -0.06 11.47
C SER A 110 5.24 -1.55 11.62
N LEU A 111 5.05 -2.30 10.53
CA LEU A 111 4.56 -3.69 10.59
C LEU A 111 5.47 -4.62 11.42
N LEU A 112 6.80 -4.49 11.30
CA LEU A 112 7.74 -5.34 12.03
C LEU A 112 7.61 -5.13 13.54
N ASP A 113 7.49 -3.88 13.97
CA ASP A 113 7.40 -3.51 15.38
C ASP A 113 6.05 -3.93 15.96
N ILE A 114 4.96 -3.77 15.20
CA ILE A 114 3.63 -4.24 15.58
C ILE A 114 3.64 -5.75 15.85
N ILE A 115 4.22 -6.55 14.95
CA ILE A 115 4.28 -8.01 15.10
C ILE A 115 5.18 -8.41 16.28
N LYS A 116 6.33 -7.78 16.44
CA LYS A 116 7.23 -8.04 17.59
C LYS A 116 6.59 -7.70 18.93
N GLY A 117 5.69 -6.72 18.96
CA GLY A 117 4.94 -6.30 20.15
C GLY A 117 3.80 -7.24 20.55
N GLN A 118 3.44 -8.24 19.73
CA GLN A 118 2.41 -9.24 20.07
C GLN A 118 2.93 -10.42 20.90
N ARG A 119 4.15 -10.31 21.46
CA ARG A 119 4.78 -11.34 22.28
C ARG A 119 4.28 -11.34 23.71
#